data_AF-A0AA38GC90-F1
#
_entry.id   AF-A0AA38GC90-F1
#
_cell.length_a   1.000
_cell.length_b   1.000
_cell.length_c   1.000
_cell.angle_alpha   90.00
_cell.angle_beta   90.00
_cell.angle_gamma   90.00
#
_symmetry.space_group_name_H-M   'P 1'
#
loop_
_entity.id
_entity.type
_entity.pdbx_description
1 polymer ?
#
loop_
_entity_poly.entity_id
_entity_poly.type
_entity_poly.pdbx_seq_one_letter_code
_entity_poly.pdbx_strand_id
1 'polypeptide(L)'
;MDCFCEKTWSHTPQYKIGYCQQCPDKVRWPAEMEKQRPALYFNAGMLVFEPSKLTFHNMMETLMSTPPTPFAEQGSKPWRFTGKEENMEREDIKKLVSKWWEIYNDESLDLRSSERRADAENRSELQQITTNAISKPTHVSPAPPAA
;
A
#
# COMPACT_ATOMS: atom_id res chain seq x y z
N MET A 1 9.42 -12.94 -0.59
CA MET A 1 9.05 -13.25 -1.98
C MET A 1 8.01 -14.33 -1.87
N ASP A 2 6.75 -14.04 -2.20
CA ASP A 2 5.71 -15.06 -2.07
C ASP A 2 6.04 -16.22 -3.03
N CYS A 3 6.22 -17.43 -2.51
CA CYS A 3 6.65 -18.59 -3.30
C CYS A 3 5.82 -19.82 -2.88
N PHE A 4 5.42 -20.63 -3.86
CA PHE A 4 4.58 -21.82 -3.60
C PHE A 4 5.18 -22.85 -2.64
N CYS A 5 6.47 -22.77 -2.31
CA CYS A 5 7.10 -23.63 -1.31
C CYS A 5 6.96 -23.10 0.14
N GLU A 6 6.43 -21.89 0.35
CA GLU A 6 6.19 -21.36 1.69
C GLU A 6 4.91 -21.96 2.30
N LYS A 7 4.90 -22.16 3.63
CA LYS A 7 3.80 -22.83 4.36
C LYS A 7 2.44 -22.14 4.18
N THR A 8 2.42 -20.84 3.92
CA THR A 8 1.22 -20.05 3.60
C THR A 8 0.48 -20.60 2.37
N TRP A 9 1.16 -21.31 1.48
CA TRP A 9 0.61 -21.92 0.27
C TRP A 9 0.22 -23.39 0.45
N SER A 10 0.16 -23.92 1.68
CA SER A 10 -0.06 -25.37 1.92
C SER A 10 -1.38 -25.93 1.37
N HIS A 11 -2.33 -25.06 1.08
CA HIS A 11 -3.62 -25.41 0.47
C HIS A 11 -3.51 -25.65 -1.05
N THR A 12 -2.44 -25.19 -1.69
CA THR A 12 -2.28 -25.28 -3.16
C THR A 12 -1.71 -26.62 -3.62
N PRO A 13 -2.08 -27.11 -4.82
CA PRO A 13 -1.43 -28.27 -5.43
C PRO A 13 0.08 -28.09 -5.61
N GLN A 14 0.52 -26.86 -5.94
CA GLN A 14 1.93 -26.50 -6.14
C GLN A 14 2.77 -26.76 -4.89
N TYR A 15 2.28 -26.36 -3.71
CA TYR A 15 2.95 -26.65 -2.44
C TYR A 15 3.04 -28.15 -2.18
N LYS A 16 1.96 -28.91 -2.44
CA LYS A 16 1.89 -30.36 -2.17
C LYS A 16 2.92 -31.16 -2.96
N ILE A 17 3.26 -30.72 -4.17
CA ILE A 17 4.31 -31.33 -5.00
C ILE A 17 5.70 -30.74 -4.73
N GLY A 18 5.83 -29.79 -3.79
CA GLY A 18 7.10 -29.16 -3.42
C GLY A 18 7.60 -28.14 -4.44
N TYR A 19 6.74 -27.64 -5.34
CA TYR A 19 7.14 -26.66 -6.35
C TYR A 19 7.64 -25.37 -5.70
N CYS A 20 8.81 -24.92 -6.14
CA CYS A 20 9.42 -23.67 -5.72
C CYS A 20 9.71 -22.84 -6.96
N GLN A 21 9.08 -21.67 -7.08
CA GLN A 21 9.31 -20.81 -8.23
C GLN A 21 10.71 -20.20 -8.23
N GLN A 22 11.30 -19.98 -7.05
CA GLN A 22 12.69 -19.51 -6.93
C GLN A 22 13.70 -20.60 -7.29
N CYS A 23 13.27 -21.86 -7.37
CA CYS A 23 14.11 -23.00 -7.72
C CYS A 23 13.33 -23.89 -8.71
N PRO A 24 13.07 -23.42 -9.95
CA PRO A 24 12.21 -24.12 -10.89
C PRO A 24 12.73 -25.51 -11.25
N ASP A 25 14.05 -25.73 -11.13
CA ASP A 25 14.69 -27.03 -11.40
C ASP A 25 14.54 -28.04 -10.26
N LYS A 26 14.08 -27.62 -9.07
CA LYS A 26 13.98 -28.48 -7.88
C LYS A 26 12.96 -29.60 -8.04
N VAL A 27 11.89 -29.36 -8.79
CA VAL A 27 10.80 -30.33 -9.00
C VAL A 27 10.44 -30.37 -10.47
N ARG A 28 10.53 -31.55 -11.07
CA ARG A 28 10.04 -31.77 -12.43
C ARG A 28 8.52 -31.84 -12.42
N TRP A 29 7.89 -31.09 -13.32
CA TRP A 29 6.43 -31.03 -13.38
C TRP A 29 5.83 -32.39 -13.82
N PRO A 30 4.86 -32.96 -13.08
CA PRO A 30 4.17 -34.18 -13.50
C PRO A 30 3.37 -33.95 -14.78
N ALA A 31 3.43 -34.89 -15.73
CA ALA A 31 2.78 -34.76 -17.05
C ALA A 31 1.25 -34.63 -16.91
N GLU A 32 0.66 -35.32 -15.94
CA GLU A 32 -0.76 -35.26 -15.60
C GLU A 32 -1.22 -33.90 -15.06
N MET A 33 -0.27 -33.07 -14.58
CA MET A 33 -0.54 -31.76 -14.00
C MET A 33 -0.14 -30.60 -14.91
N GLU A 34 0.26 -30.83 -16.16
CA GLU A 34 0.79 -29.76 -17.04
C GLU A 34 -0.16 -28.54 -17.13
N LYS A 35 -1.47 -28.77 -17.15
CA LYS A 35 -2.49 -27.70 -17.16
C LYS A 35 -2.52 -26.82 -15.89
N GLN A 36 -1.96 -27.30 -14.78
CA GLN A 36 -1.90 -26.60 -13.49
C GLN A 36 -0.54 -25.93 -13.26
N ARG A 37 0.38 -26.05 -14.22
CA ARG A 37 1.67 -25.37 -14.18
C ARG A 37 1.43 -23.87 -14.13
N PRO A 38 1.94 -23.15 -13.11
CA PRO A 38 1.88 -21.70 -13.09
C PRO A 38 2.50 -21.15 -14.37
N ALA A 39 1.76 -20.29 -15.06
CA ALA A 39 2.29 -19.55 -16.20
C ALA A 39 3.49 -18.70 -15.74
N LEU A 40 4.46 -18.50 -16.63
CA LEU A 40 5.50 -17.51 -16.39
C LEU A 40 4.86 -16.13 -16.38
N TYR A 41 5.23 -15.31 -15.42
CA TYR A 41 4.78 -13.92 -15.31
C TYR A 41 5.98 -13.00 -15.23
N PHE A 42 5.80 -11.77 -15.71
CA PHE A 42 6.76 -10.70 -15.56
C PHE A 42 6.42 -9.87 -14.32
N ASN A 43 7.42 -9.15 -13.81
CA ASN A 43 7.21 -8.21 -12.70
C ASN A 43 6.48 -6.96 -13.22
N ALA A 44 5.27 -6.70 -12.71
CA ALA A 44 4.49 -5.52 -13.09
C ALA A 44 4.72 -4.30 -12.17
N GLY A 45 5.61 -4.40 -11.17
CA GLY A 45 6.00 -3.26 -10.33
C GLY A 45 6.73 -2.15 -11.08
N MET A 46 7.27 -2.45 -12.28
CA MET A 46 7.87 -1.47 -13.18
C MET A 46 7.43 -1.77 -14.62
N LEU A 47 6.45 -1.03 -15.13
CA LEU A 47 5.92 -1.21 -16.48
C LEU A 47 5.76 0.15 -17.18
N VAL A 48 6.05 0.19 -18.48
CA VAL A 48 5.83 1.35 -19.36
C VAL A 48 4.67 1.02 -20.28
N PHE A 49 3.65 1.88 -20.33
CA PHE A 49 2.48 1.69 -21.19
C PHE A 49 1.96 3.01 -21.75
N GLU A 50 1.24 2.92 -22.86
CA GLU A 50 0.52 4.04 -23.47
C GLU A 50 -0.92 4.06 -22.93
N PRO A 51 -1.37 5.17 -22.29
CA PRO A 51 -2.74 5.27 -21.81
C PRO A 51 -3.77 5.23 -22.93
N SER A 52 -4.75 4.33 -22.83
CA SER A 52 -5.83 4.19 -23.83
C SER A 52 -7.13 3.69 -23.19
N LYS A 53 -8.25 4.34 -23.53
CA LYS A 53 -9.58 3.94 -23.05
C LYS A 53 -9.98 2.56 -23.55
N LEU A 54 -9.60 2.22 -24.78
CA LEU A 54 -9.84 0.90 -25.35
C LEU A 54 -9.06 -0.18 -24.56
N THR A 55 -7.79 0.08 -24.28
CA THR A 55 -6.96 -0.82 -23.47
C THR A 55 -7.56 -1.02 -22.08
N PHE A 56 -8.02 0.05 -21.43
CA PHE A 56 -8.67 -0.04 -20.12
C PHE A 56 -9.93 -0.93 -20.14
N HIS A 57 -10.85 -0.74 -21.10
CA HIS A 57 -12.06 -1.57 -21.17
C HIS A 57 -11.72 -3.04 -21.44
N ASN A 58 -10.79 -3.32 -22.36
CA ASN A 58 -10.38 -4.69 -22.66
C ASN A 58 -9.72 -5.38 -21.45
N MET A 59 -8.88 -4.64 -20.71
CA MET A 59 -8.28 -5.14 -19.47
C MET A 59 -9.35 -5.43 -18.41
N MET A 60 -10.35 -4.56 -18.27
CA MET A 60 -11.43 -4.76 -17.31
C MET A 60 -12.30 -5.99 -17.66
N GLU A 61 -12.67 -6.16 -18.92
CA GLU A 61 -13.41 -7.33 -19.40
C GLU A 61 -12.61 -8.63 -19.17
N THR A 62 -11.32 -8.60 -19.46
CA THR A 62 -10.40 -9.73 -19.23
C THR A 62 -10.31 -10.04 -17.74
N LEU A 63 -10.15 -9.03 -16.89
CA LEU A 63 -10.04 -9.20 -15.44
C LEU A 63 -11.31 -9.83 -14.85
N MET A 64 -12.50 -9.41 -15.31
CA MET A 64 -13.77 -9.92 -14.82
C MET A 64 -14.09 -11.35 -15.27
N SER A 65 -13.50 -11.80 -16.38
CA SER A 65 -13.69 -13.15 -16.92
C SER A 65 -12.60 -14.14 -16.51
N THR A 66 -11.45 -13.66 -16.01
CA THR A 66 -10.31 -14.50 -15.64
C THR A 66 -10.47 -15.03 -14.21
N PRO A 67 -10.39 -16.35 -13.96
CA PRO A 67 -10.39 -16.90 -12.62
C PRO A 67 -9.24 -16.32 -11.79
N PRO A 68 -9.48 -15.82 -10.57
CA PRO A 68 -8.44 -15.25 -9.74
C PRO A 68 -7.43 -16.34 -9.36
N THR A 69 -6.15 -16.03 -9.54
CA THR A 69 -5.07 -16.83 -8.97
C THR A 69 -4.85 -16.39 -7.51
N PRO A 70 -4.58 -17.32 -6.58
CA PRO A 70 -4.24 -16.94 -5.21
C PRO A 70 -2.92 -16.15 -5.16
N PHE A 71 -2.15 -16.17 -6.24
CA PHE A 71 -0.86 -15.52 -6.39
C PHE A 71 -0.99 -14.06 -6.84
N ALA A 72 -0.65 -13.12 -5.97
CA ALA A 72 -0.53 -11.70 -6.31
C ALA A 72 0.86 -11.36 -6.85
N GLU A 73 0.98 -10.25 -7.57
CA GLU A 73 2.22 -9.78 -8.19
C GLU A 73 3.41 -9.81 -7.22
N GLN A 74 4.54 -10.36 -7.68
CA GLN A 74 5.79 -10.35 -6.93
C GLN A 74 6.31 -8.92 -6.81
N GLY A 75 5.98 -8.27 -5.70
CA GLY A 75 6.52 -6.96 -5.34
C GLY A 75 7.73 -7.08 -4.42
N SER A 76 8.84 -6.42 -4.78
CA SER A 76 9.95 -6.16 -3.85
C SER A 76 9.53 -5.07 -2.88
N LYS A 77 9.03 -5.46 -1.71
CA LYS A 77 8.55 -4.55 -0.66
C LYS A 77 9.74 -4.07 0.20
N PRO A 78 10.13 -2.78 0.16
CA PRO A 78 11.31 -2.30 0.90
C PRO A 78 11.22 -2.52 2.41
N TRP A 79 10.02 -2.45 2.98
CA TRP A 79 9.77 -2.74 4.40
C TRP A 79 9.94 -4.21 4.80
N ARG A 80 10.13 -5.13 3.84
CA ARG A 80 10.48 -6.54 4.06
C ARG A 80 11.94 -6.84 3.74
N PHE A 81 12.78 -5.82 3.53
CA PHE A 81 14.20 -6.02 3.22
C PHE A 81 14.93 -6.71 4.38
N THR A 82 15.49 -7.90 4.12
CA THR A 82 16.29 -8.63 5.10
C THR A 82 17.79 -8.62 4.78
N GLY A 83 18.14 -8.31 3.53
CA GLY A 83 19.52 -8.31 3.05
C GLY A 83 20.11 -9.72 2.82
N LYS A 84 19.30 -10.77 2.95
CA LYS A 84 19.74 -12.18 2.83
C LYS A 84 19.42 -12.80 1.47
N GLU A 85 18.55 -12.16 0.69
CA GLU A 85 18.16 -12.61 -0.63
C GLU A 85 19.28 -12.35 -1.65
N GLU A 86 19.21 -13.04 -2.78
CA GLU A 86 20.20 -12.93 -3.86
C GLU A 86 20.29 -11.50 -4.40
N ASN A 87 21.51 -11.03 -4.67
CA ASN A 87 21.83 -9.70 -5.20
C ASN A 87 21.49 -8.53 -4.25
N MET A 88 21.11 -8.80 -2.99
CA MET A 88 20.82 -7.76 -2.00
C MET A 88 22.09 -7.10 -1.43
N GLU A 89 23.26 -7.65 -1.71
CA GLU A 89 24.55 -7.03 -1.36
C GLU A 89 24.86 -5.78 -2.19
N ARG A 90 24.17 -5.59 -3.33
CA ARG A 90 24.34 -4.45 -4.23
C ARG A 90 24.11 -3.11 -3.54
N GLU A 91 25.02 -2.18 -3.77
CA GLU A 91 25.04 -0.88 -3.13
C GLU A 91 23.85 0.01 -3.52
N ASP A 92 23.41 -0.05 -4.77
CA ASP A 92 22.26 0.71 -5.26
C ASP A 92 20.94 0.23 -4.63
N ILE A 93 20.80 -1.08 -4.41
CA ILE A 93 19.65 -1.65 -3.68
C ILE A 93 19.63 -1.16 -2.23
N LYS A 94 20.78 -1.17 -1.54
CA LYS A 94 20.89 -0.66 -0.16
C LYS A 94 20.54 0.83 -0.08
N LYS A 95 21.02 1.64 -1.02
CA LYS A 95 20.66 3.06 -1.11
C LYS A 95 19.17 3.27 -1.34
N LEU A 96 18.54 2.48 -2.22
CA LEU A 96 17.10 2.55 -2.46
C LEU A 96 16.30 2.25 -1.19
N VAL A 97 16.67 1.18 -0.47
CA VAL A 97 16.03 0.80 0.79
C VAL A 97 16.23 1.86 1.87
N SER A 98 17.45 2.43 1.99
CA SER A 98 17.73 3.53 2.91
C SER A 98 16.85 4.74 2.61
N LYS A 99 16.78 5.15 1.34
CA LYS A 99 15.95 6.29 0.89
C LYS A 99 14.47 6.05 1.18
N TRP A 100 14.00 4.82 1.02
CA TRP A 100 12.63 4.45 1.35
C TRP A 100 12.33 4.64 2.84
N TRP A 101 13.22 4.20 3.73
CA TRP A 101 13.06 4.39 5.18
C TRP A 101 13.20 5.85 5.62
N GLU A 102 14.08 6.63 4.97
CA GLU A 102 14.16 8.08 5.18
C GLU A 102 12.81 8.74 4.89
N ILE A 103 12.19 8.43 3.76
CA ILE A 103 10.88 8.97 3.36
C ILE A 103 9.76 8.47 4.30
N TYR A 104 9.76 7.18 4.63
CA TYR A 104 8.71 6.59 5.47
C TYR A 104 8.69 7.17 6.89
N ASN A 105 9.86 7.46 7.46
CA ASN A 105 9.99 8.02 8.80
C ASN A 105 9.97 9.56 8.80
N ASP A 106 9.77 10.20 7.65
CA ASP A 106 9.65 11.65 7.56
C ASP A 106 8.24 12.08 8.04
N GLU A 107 8.17 12.50 9.30
CA GLU A 107 6.93 13.00 9.92
C GLU A 107 6.30 14.18 9.17
N SER A 108 7.07 14.94 8.37
CA SER A 108 6.51 16.04 7.57
C SER A 108 5.61 15.55 6.44
N LEU A 109 5.79 14.30 6.01
CA LEU A 109 5.01 13.64 4.97
C LEU A 109 3.79 12.88 5.54
N ASP A 110 3.59 12.89 6.87
CA ASP A 110 2.40 12.30 7.47
C ASP A 110 1.15 13.05 7.00
N LEU A 111 0.38 12.46 6.10
CA LEU A 111 -0.88 13.04 5.59
C LEU A 111 -1.92 13.28 6.69
N ARG A 112 -1.84 12.57 7.83
CA ARG A 112 -2.71 12.84 8.99
C ARG A 112 -2.28 14.07 9.78
N SER A 113 -1.06 14.56 9.59
CA SER A 113 -0.55 15.75 10.28
C SER A 113 -1.15 17.03 9.70
N SER A 114 -1.48 17.07 8.40
CA SER A 114 -2.17 18.22 7.79
C SER A 114 -3.62 18.32 8.25
N GLU A 115 -4.32 17.19 8.37
CA GLU A 115 -5.67 17.12 8.97
C GLU A 115 -5.66 17.60 10.42
N ARG A 116 -4.71 17.12 11.24
CA ARG A 116 -4.56 17.56 12.64
C ARG A 116 -4.16 19.03 12.78
N ARG A 117 -3.35 19.57 11.86
CA ARG A 117 -2.97 21.00 11.83
C ARG A 117 -4.16 21.87 11.46
N ALA A 118 -4.92 21.50 10.42
CA ALA A 118 -6.16 22.18 10.05
C ALA A 118 -7.19 22.16 11.20
N ASP A 119 -7.34 21.04 11.89
CA ASP A 119 -8.22 20.93 13.07
C ASP A 119 -7.74 21.78 14.25
N ALA A 120 -6.43 21.93 14.45
CA ALA A 120 -5.85 22.75 15.51
C ALA A 120 -5.99 24.25 15.21
N GLU A 121 -5.76 24.66 13.96
CA GLU A 121 -5.95 26.04 13.49
C GLU A 121 -7.42 26.47 13.63
N ASN A 122 -8.36 25.63 13.19
CA ASN A 122 -9.79 25.89 13.36
C ASN A 122 -10.19 26.01 14.84
N ARG A 123 -9.63 25.16 15.73
CA ARG A 123 -9.93 25.22 17.17
C ARG A 123 -9.38 26.49 17.82
N SER A 124 -8.20 26.92 17.40
CA SER A 124 -7.56 28.16 17.87
C SER A 124 -8.37 29.38 17.43
N GLU A 125 -8.87 29.40 16.19
CA GLU A 125 -9.70 30.48 15.66
C GLU A 125 -11.05 30.57 16.40
N LEU A 126 -11.70 29.42 16.66
CA LEU A 126 -12.92 29.38 17.49
C LEU A 126 -12.69 29.87 18.92
N GLN A 127 -11.55 29.52 19.54
CA GLN A 127 -11.20 30.02 20.86
C GLN A 127 -11.02 31.54 20.84
N GLN A 128 -10.30 32.09 19.85
CA GLN A 128 -10.10 33.52 19.70
C GLN A 128 -11.43 34.28 19.50
N ILE A 129 -12.34 33.76 18.68
CA ILE A 129 -13.68 34.33 18.49
C ILE A 129 -14.47 34.32 19.80
N THR A 130 -14.40 33.23 20.56
CA THR A 130 -15.10 33.09 21.84
C THR A 130 -14.55 34.05 22.89
N THR A 131 -13.22 34.21 22.99
CA THR A 131 -12.59 35.15 23.92
C THR A 131 -12.93 36.61 23.57
N ASN A 132 -12.99 36.94 22.29
CA ASN A 132 -13.36 38.29 21.81
C ASN A 132 -14.86 38.60 22.03
N ALA A 133 -15.73 37.59 22.01
CA ALA A 133 -17.16 37.76 22.30
C ALA A 133 -17.44 38.02 23.80
N ILE A 134 -16.63 37.42 24.69
CA ILE A 134 -16.77 37.57 26.15
C ILE A 134 -16.21 38.91 26.66
N SER A 135 -15.31 39.54 25.91
CA SER A 135 -14.65 40.80 26.28
C SER A 135 -15.37 42.07 25.82
N LYS A 136 -16.50 41.95 25.09
CA LYS A 136 -17.41 43.09 24.88
C LYS A 136 -18.33 43.21 26.10
N PRO A 137 -18.28 44.30 26.88
CA PRO A 137 -19.24 44.51 27.94
C PRO A 137 -20.61 44.78 27.28
N THR A 138 -21.53 43.83 27.41
CA THR A 138 -22.95 44.11 27.20
C THR A 138 -23.35 45.11 28.26
N HIS A 139 -23.62 46.35 27.82
CA HIS A 139 -24.23 47.35 28.69
C HIS A 139 -25.63 46.86 29.04
N VAL A 140 -25.77 46.17 30.18
CA VAL A 140 -27.07 45.72 30.68
C VAL A 140 -27.78 46.95 31.25
N SER A 141 -28.68 47.54 30.47
CA SER A 141 -29.60 48.53 31.00
C SER A 141 -30.57 47.86 31.98
N PRO A 142 -30.72 48.35 33.22
CA PRO A 142 -31.66 47.77 34.17
C PRO A 142 -33.09 48.01 33.69
N ALA A 143 -33.93 46.99 33.83
CA ALA A 143 -35.36 47.07 33.51
C ALA A 143 -36.04 48.12 34.42
N PRO A 144 -36.99 48.92 33.89
CA PRO A 144 -37.73 49.88 34.71
C PRO A 144 -38.63 49.15 35.72
N PRO A 145 -38.82 49.70 36.93
CA PRO A 145 -39.64 49.07 37.95
C PRO A 145 -41.12 49.11 37.56
N ALA A 146 -41.81 48.00 37.81
CA ALA A 146 -43.25 47.87 37.57
C ALA A 146 -44.05 48.80 38.49
N ALA A 147 -45.00 49.52 37.90
CA ALA A 147 -46.00 50.34 38.60
C ALA A 147 -47.22 49.49 39.00
#